data_AF-A0A950Q2T7-F1
#
_entry.id   AF-A0A950Q2T7-F1
#
_cell.length_a   1.000
_cell.length_b   1.000
_cell.length_c   1.000
_cell.angle_alpha   90.00
_cell.angle_beta   90.00
_cell.angle_gamma   90.00
#
_symmetry.space_group_name_H-M   'P 1'
#
loop_
_entity.id
_entity.type
_entity.pdbx_description
1 polymer ?
#
loop_
_entity_poly.entity_id
_entity_poly.type
_entity_poly.pdbx_seq_one_letter_code
_entity_poly.pdbx_strand_id
1 'polypeptide(L)'
;AYLEALESISEVDGSWRPQLWLARQRLDEGDLPGALELYNGVLALAADQSDALLMISGDLGNAGHVDAVFELVFPRYIPERHALSVGFNLLNACVQANRRQEGEALLHRIGLLNAPHAREQVAGFARSLDELKAAELGPPAAAEPDAAPTIVDVPRPLWHTYLGRPDWLLPSVTRRTSVGILTLADAGGQERVGGAPEPSTTIGGLARSTPLALAEALLYTSDIEAMAVIPVVRGLGPVVPAEGWAPEDVIDLGRSEGAELNYVVTGSVMQSDASTSVRLELWDIERGEAVDSRAKETTAEDAGTAFLDLGLQLMSRLVDENKASAITEQTHYAVPAEGFLDGYLTACDELFALTLAGEGLTDAERLYGERDILNQMLNLALANRQLLLPKLVFLAALSLNKTRGSSLYQEYRATALAMADAEKDASSDAFAVTAVAYHLFDRSEAFEARRQQLEEQGRLPVAGWLTSLRQPPAPPAPPAPPAPPAPPASESSSLNE
;
A
#
# COMPACT_ATOMS: atom_id res chain seq x y z
N ALA A 1 -58.54 0.75 12.53
CA ALA A 1 -58.28 2.21 12.64
C ALA A 1 -57.00 2.62 11.92
N TYR A 2 -55.79 2.26 12.38
CA TYR A 2 -54.54 2.69 11.73
C TYR A 2 -54.33 2.06 10.34
N LEU A 3 -54.44 0.73 10.22
CA LEU A 3 -54.30 0.03 8.94
C LEU A 3 -55.38 0.42 7.93
N GLU A 4 -56.64 0.47 8.36
CA GLU A 4 -57.77 0.95 7.53
C GLU A 4 -57.54 2.37 6.99
N ALA A 5 -56.90 3.25 7.77
CA ALA A 5 -56.54 4.58 7.30
C ALA A 5 -55.42 4.54 6.24
N LEU A 6 -54.41 3.68 6.41
CA LEU A 6 -53.37 3.48 5.41
C LEU A 6 -53.92 2.89 4.11
N GLU A 7 -54.85 1.94 4.18
CA GLU A 7 -55.56 1.36 3.04
C GLU A 7 -56.33 2.47 2.29
N SER A 8 -57.14 3.26 3.01
CA SER A 8 -57.90 4.35 2.41
C SER A 8 -57.01 5.40 1.74
N ILE A 9 -55.84 5.74 2.32
CA ILE A 9 -54.92 6.70 1.70
C ILE A 9 -54.20 6.07 0.50
N SER A 10 -53.97 4.75 0.50
CA SER A 10 -53.34 4.03 -0.62
C SER A 10 -54.18 4.05 -1.90
N GLU A 11 -55.50 4.20 -1.78
CA GLU A 11 -56.43 4.33 -2.92
C GLU A 11 -56.34 5.67 -3.64
N VAL A 12 -55.67 6.67 -3.05
CA VAL A 12 -55.47 7.98 -3.69
C VAL A 12 -54.36 7.88 -4.74
N ASP A 13 -54.65 8.26 -5.98
CA ASP A 13 -53.70 8.24 -7.10
C ASP A 13 -52.35 8.90 -6.74
N GLY A 14 -51.27 8.13 -6.92
CA GLY A 14 -49.90 8.57 -6.62
C GLY A 14 -49.45 8.38 -5.17
N SER A 15 -50.32 7.92 -4.26
CA SER A 15 -49.97 7.65 -2.86
C SER A 15 -49.20 6.35 -2.69
N TRP A 16 -47.88 6.42 -2.75
CA TRP A 16 -47.01 5.26 -2.55
C TRP A 16 -46.56 5.04 -1.09
N ARG A 17 -46.45 6.11 -0.28
CA ARG A 17 -45.95 6.01 1.11
C ARG A 17 -46.78 5.09 2.03
N PRO A 18 -48.13 5.12 2.01
CA PRO A 18 -48.92 4.24 2.88
C PRO A 18 -48.74 2.76 2.52
N GLN A 19 -48.56 2.45 1.23
CA GLN A 19 -48.33 1.09 0.74
C GLN A 19 -47.05 0.47 1.33
N LEU A 20 -46.01 1.28 1.57
CA LEU A 20 -44.79 0.82 2.23
C LEU A 20 -45.06 0.33 3.67
N TRP A 21 -45.90 1.04 4.43
CA TRP A 21 -46.25 0.64 5.80
C TRP A 21 -47.15 -0.61 5.81
N LEU A 22 -48.06 -0.72 4.84
CA LEU A 22 -48.85 -1.94 4.64
C LEU A 22 -47.95 -3.14 4.28
N ALA A 23 -46.93 -2.93 3.43
CA ALA A 23 -45.99 -3.98 3.07
C ALA A 23 -45.17 -4.46 4.27
N ARG A 24 -44.72 -3.54 5.14
CA ARG A 24 -44.07 -3.89 6.40
C ARG A 24 -44.98 -4.73 7.31
N GLN A 25 -46.24 -4.35 7.45
CA GLN A 25 -47.21 -5.15 8.21
C GLN A 25 -47.35 -6.56 7.63
N ARG A 26 -47.40 -6.71 6.30
CA ARG A 26 -47.43 -8.04 5.65
C ARG A 26 -46.16 -8.85 5.94
N LEU A 27 -44.99 -8.21 5.96
CA LEU A 27 -43.75 -8.89 6.38
C LEU A 27 -43.81 -9.34 7.85
N ASP A 28 -44.30 -8.49 8.75
CA ASP A 28 -44.44 -8.81 10.18
C ASP A 28 -45.40 -9.99 10.41
N GLU A 29 -46.38 -10.17 9.52
CA GLU A 29 -47.31 -11.30 9.50
C GLU A 29 -46.77 -12.56 8.79
N GLY A 30 -45.58 -12.49 8.19
CA GLY A 30 -44.96 -13.56 7.41
C GLY A 30 -45.50 -13.71 5.99
N ASP A 31 -46.32 -12.76 5.50
CA ASP A 31 -46.84 -12.70 4.13
C ASP A 31 -45.83 -11.99 3.21
N LEU A 32 -44.73 -12.68 2.92
CA LEU A 32 -43.72 -12.18 1.98
C LEU A 32 -44.31 -11.90 0.58
N PRO A 33 -45.12 -12.78 -0.05
CA PRO A 33 -45.68 -12.50 -1.36
C PRO A 33 -46.51 -11.23 -1.40
N GLY A 34 -47.37 -11.00 -0.39
CA GLY A 34 -48.17 -9.77 -0.30
C GLY A 34 -47.33 -8.52 -0.07
N ALA A 35 -46.26 -8.61 0.72
CA ALA A 35 -45.32 -7.51 0.88
C ALA A 35 -44.59 -7.16 -0.44
N LEU A 36 -44.13 -8.17 -1.18
CA LEU A 36 -43.43 -7.98 -2.46
C LEU A 36 -44.35 -7.38 -3.53
N GLU A 37 -45.64 -7.74 -3.55
CA GLU A 37 -46.63 -7.13 -4.45
C GLU A 37 -46.74 -5.62 -4.18
N LEU A 38 -46.89 -5.23 -2.91
CA LEU A 38 -46.96 -3.83 -2.50
C LEU A 38 -45.66 -3.08 -2.79
N TYR A 39 -44.50 -3.67 -2.53
CA TYR A 39 -43.21 -3.05 -2.85
C TYR A 39 -43.02 -2.84 -4.36
N ASN A 40 -43.43 -3.80 -5.20
CA ASN A 40 -43.40 -3.61 -6.65
C ASN A 40 -44.33 -2.48 -7.11
N GLY A 41 -45.52 -2.36 -6.50
CA GLY A 41 -46.44 -1.24 -6.73
C GLY A 41 -45.80 0.11 -6.38
N VAL A 42 -45.13 0.20 -5.23
CA VAL A 42 -44.37 1.39 -4.83
C VAL A 42 -43.26 1.70 -5.82
N LEU A 43 -42.46 0.71 -6.22
CA LEU A 43 -41.35 0.91 -7.15
C LEU A 43 -41.82 1.30 -8.56
N ALA A 44 -43.02 0.91 -8.98
CA ALA A 44 -43.60 1.39 -10.24
C ALA A 44 -43.88 2.91 -10.22
N LEU A 45 -44.13 3.49 -9.03
CA LEU A 45 -44.47 4.90 -8.86
C LEU A 45 -43.29 5.76 -8.40
N ALA A 46 -42.37 5.19 -7.61
CA ALA A 46 -41.40 5.94 -6.82
C ALA A 46 -40.02 5.26 -6.76
N ALA A 47 -39.63 4.48 -7.77
CA ALA A 47 -38.31 3.83 -7.84
C ALA A 47 -37.11 4.80 -7.79
N ASP A 48 -37.32 6.08 -8.09
CA ASP A 48 -36.29 7.12 -8.03
C ASP A 48 -36.23 7.85 -6.67
N GLN A 49 -37.11 7.49 -5.73
CA GLN A 49 -37.18 8.10 -4.41
C GLN A 49 -36.32 7.34 -3.40
N SER A 50 -35.36 8.04 -2.79
CA SER A 50 -34.48 7.45 -1.75
C SER A 50 -35.26 6.85 -0.58
N ASP A 51 -36.32 7.54 -0.13
CA ASP A 51 -37.17 7.08 0.98
C ASP A 51 -37.81 5.71 0.69
N ALA A 52 -38.26 5.49 -0.55
CA ALA A 52 -38.86 4.22 -0.95
C ALA A 52 -37.82 3.10 -0.92
N LEU A 53 -36.67 3.30 -1.58
CA LEU A 53 -35.60 2.32 -1.61
C LEU A 53 -35.03 2.03 -0.21
N LEU A 54 -34.91 3.05 0.63
CA LEU A 54 -34.41 2.92 1.99
C LEU A 54 -35.33 2.06 2.84
N MET A 55 -36.64 2.33 2.77
CA MET A 55 -37.60 1.58 3.56
C MET A 55 -37.71 0.13 3.09
N ILE A 56 -37.79 -0.09 1.77
CA ILE A 56 -37.86 -1.45 1.19
C ILE A 56 -36.62 -2.26 1.54
N SER A 57 -35.42 -1.70 1.36
CA SER A 57 -34.17 -2.41 1.70
C SER A 57 -34.02 -2.69 3.18
N GLY A 58 -34.42 -1.74 4.04
CA GLY A 58 -34.37 -1.92 5.49
C GLY A 58 -35.35 -3.00 5.97
N ASP A 59 -36.58 -2.98 5.47
CA ASP A 59 -37.62 -3.93 5.85
C ASP A 59 -37.26 -5.36 5.45
N LEU A 60 -36.91 -5.56 4.18
CA LEU A 60 -36.54 -6.88 3.66
C LEU A 60 -35.24 -7.39 4.29
N GLY A 61 -34.25 -6.51 4.50
CA GLY A 61 -32.99 -6.87 5.16
C GLY A 61 -33.20 -7.31 6.61
N ASN A 62 -33.97 -6.55 7.40
CA ASN A 62 -34.27 -6.89 8.80
C ASN A 62 -35.08 -8.18 8.93
N ALA A 63 -35.94 -8.49 7.95
CA ALA A 63 -36.71 -9.73 7.88
C ALA A 63 -35.88 -10.93 7.35
N GLY A 64 -34.61 -10.73 6.97
CA GLY A 64 -33.74 -11.77 6.42
C GLY A 64 -34.05 -12.16 4.96
N HIS A 65 -34.86 -11.38 4.25
CA HIS A 65 -35.23 -11.61 2.85
C HIS A 65 -34.24 -10.94 1.89
N VAL A 66 -32.96 -11.31 2.01
CA VAL A 66 -31.85 -10.68 1.31
C VAL A 66 -31.94 -10.81 -0.22
N ASP A 67 -32.43 -11.93 -0.75
CA ASP A 67 -32.62 -12.09 -2.20
C ASP A 67 -33.62 -11.09 -2.79
N ALA A 68 -34.68 -10.74 -2.05
CA ALA A 68 -35.63 -9.74 -2.48
C ALA A 68 -35.04 -8.32 -2.48
N VAL A 69 -34.07 -8.03 -1.61
CA VAL A 69 -33.30 -6.77 -1.64
C VAL A 69 -32.53 -6.67 -2.96
N PHE A 70 -31.90 -7.76 -3.39
CA PHE A 70 -31.17 -7.81 -4.67
C PHE A 70 -32.07 -7.71 -5.89
N GLU A 71 -33.27 -8.28 -5.85
CA GLU A 71 -34.22 -8.21 -6.96
C GLU A 71 -34.84 -6.81 -7.09
N LEU A 72 -35.26 -6.23 -5.96
CA LEU A 72 -36.07 -5.01 -5.96
C LEU A 72 -35.23 -3.74 -5.88
N VAL A 73 -34.23 -3.68 -5.01
CA VAL A 73 -33.54 -2.43 -4.70
C VAL A 73 -32.24 -2.28 -5.47
N PHE A 74 -31.42 -3.34 -5.53
CA PHE A 74 -30.07 -3.27 -6.12
C PHE A 74 -30.05 -2.72 -7.56
N PRO A 75 -30.92 -3.14 -8.50
CA PRO A 75 -30.90 -2.65 -9.89
C PRO A 75 -31.33 -1.20 -10.03
N ARG A 76 -31.99 -0.64 -9.01
CA ARG A 76 -32.52 0.72 -8.98
C ARG A 76 -31.60 1.69 -8.24
N TYR A 77 -30.68 1.20 -7.42
CA TYR A 77 -29.81 2.06 -6.64
C TYR A 77 -28.73 2.73 -7.48
N ILE A 78 -28.72 4.06 -7.43
CA ILE A 78 -27.76 4.94 -8.10
C ILE A 78 -27.11 5.80 -6.99
N PRO A 79 -25.86 5.52 -6.58
CA PRO A 79 -25.19 6.22 -5.48
C PRO A 79 -25.19 7.75 -5.63
N GLU A 80 -25.10 8.26 -6.86
CA GLU A 80 -25.04 9.68 -7.17
C GLU A 80 -26.39 10.40 -6.97
N ARG A 81 -27.50 9.65 -6.95
CA ARG A 81 -28.87 10.18 -6.85
C ARG A 81 -29.56 9.83 -5.54
N HIS A 82 -29.24 8.67 -4.98
CA HIS A 82 -29.94 8.10 -3.84
C HIS A 82 -29.12 8.25 -2.55
N ALA A 83 -29.82 8.26 -1.41
CA ALA A 83 -29.17 8.34 -0.11
C ALA A 83 -28.18 7.17 0.12
N LEU A 84 -27.02 7.48 0.71
CA LEU A 84 -25.98 6.50 1.02
C LEU A 84 -26.46 5.36 1.94
N SER A 85 -27.43 5.63 2.80
CA SER A 85 -28.04 4.63 3.68
C SER A 85 -28.66 3.46 2.91
N VAL A 86 -29.20 3.70 1.71
CA VAL A 86 -29.66 2.62 0.81
C VAL A 86 -28.49 1.76 0.38
N GLY A 87 -27.38 2.38 -0.02
CA GLY A 87 -26.14 1.70 -0.38
C GLY A 87 -25.56 0.86 0.76
N PHE A 88 -25.60 1.36 1.99
CA PHE A 88 -25.15 0.59 3.16
C PHE A 88 -26.05 -0.62 3.47
N ASN A 89 -27.36 -0.49 3.29
CA ASN A 89 -28.26 -1.65 3.37
C ASN A 89 -27.92 -2.70 2.30
N LEU A 90 -27.63 -2.27 1.07
CA LEU A 90 -27.20 -3.16 -0.01
C LEU A 90 -25.84 -3.81 0.26
N LEU A 91 -24.88 -3.08 0.82
CA LEU A 91 -23.57 -3.64 1.21
C LEU A 91 -23.71 -4.66 2.34
N ASN A 92 -24.53 -4.38 3.36
CA ASN A 92 -24.89 -5.36 4.39
C ASN A 92 -25.51 -6.62 3.78
N ALA A 93 -26.44 -6.46 2.84
CA ALA A 93 -27.03 -7.58 2.09
C ALA A 93 -25.97 -8.39 1.32
N CYS A 94 -24.99 -7.73 0.69
CA CYS A 94 -23.86 -8.40 0.02
C CYS A 94 -23.04 -9.23 1.00
N VAL A 95 -22.71 -8.67 2.16
CA VAL A 95 -21.95 -9.39 3.19
C VAL A 95 -22.72 -10.59 3.72
N GLN A 96 -24.01 -10.43 4.05
CA GLN A 96 -24.85 -11.51 4.57
C GLN A 96 -25.07 -12.65 3.56
N ALA A 97 -25.14 -12.34 2.27
CA ALA A 97 -25.35 -13.33 1.21
C ALA A 97 -24.03 -13.86 0.60
N ASN A 98 -22.87 -13.52 1.16
CA ASN A 98 -21.55 -13.84 0.59
C ASN A 98 -21.40 -13.42 -0.88
N ARG A 99 -22.02 -12.32 -1.29
CA ARG A 99 -21.94 -11.74 -2.64
C ARG A 99 -20.81 -10.72 -2.71
N ARG A 100 -19.57 -11.19 -2.52
CA ARG A 100 -18.39 -10.33 -2.40
C ARG A 100 -18.18 -9.44 -3.62
N GLN A 101 -18.24 -10.00 -4.83
CA GLN A 101 -17.93 -9.26 -6.06
C GLN A 101 -18.92 -8.11 -6.29
N GLU A 102 -20.23 -8.34 -6.10
CA GLU A 102 -21.22 -7.28 -6.15
C GLU A 102 -21.01 -6.23 -5.06
N GLY A 103 -20.64 -6.67 -3.85
CA GLY A 103 -20.30 -5.79 -2.74
C GLY A 103 -19.10 -4.90 -3.01
N GLU A 104 -18.00 -5.44 -3.55
CA GLU A 104 -16.80 -4.69 -3.92
C GLU A 104 -17.09 -3.67 -5.02
N ALA A 105 -17.86 -4.05 -6.04
CA ALA A 105 -18.26 -3.15 -7.12
C ALA A 105 -19.15 -2.00 -6.62
N LEU A 106 -20.10 -2.30 -5.72
CA LEU A 106 -20.95 -1.29 -5.10
C LEU A 106 -20.14 -0.37 -4.17
N LEU A 107 -19.27 -0.93 -3.34
CA LEU A 107 -18.42 -0.18 -2.42
C LEU A 107 -17.51 0.78 -3.19
N HIS A 108 -16.94 0.33 -4.30
CA HIS A 108 -16.15 1.19 -5.19
C HIS A 108 -16.97 2.38 -5.71
N ARG A 109 -18.19 2.14 -6.22
CA ARG A 109 -19.08 3.23 -6.68
C ARG A 109 -19.42 4.23 -5.56
N ILE A 110 -19.63 3.75 -4.33
CA ILE A 110 -19.84 4.62 -3.16
C ILE A 110 -18.55 5.39 -2.83
N GLY A 111 -17.38 4.74 -2.88
CA GLY A 111 -16.08 5.34 -2.65
C GLY A 111 -15.78 6.52 -3.59
N LEU A 112 -16.19 6.41 -4.86
CA LEU A 112 -16.07 7.49 -5.85
C LEU A 112 -16.82 8.79 -5.47
N LEU A 113 -17.84 8.70 -4.61
CA LEU A 113 -18.55 9.88 -4.10
C LEU A 113 -17.70 10.71 -3.13
N ASN A 114 -16.64 10.11 -2.55
CA ASN A 114 -15.73 10.73 -1.58
C ASN A 114 -16.47 11.48 -0.46
N ALA A 115 -17.53 10.88 0.08
CA ALA A 115 -18.36 11.46 1.13
C ALA A 115 -17.63 11.41 2.50
N PRO A 116 -17.15 12.53 3.06
CA PRO A 116 -16.29 12.50 4.24
C PRO A 116 -16.97 11.90 5.49
N HIS A 117 -18.28 12.14 5.64
CA HIS A 117 -19.08 11.63 6.75
C HIS A 117 -19.32 10.12 6.71
N ALA A 118 -19.04 9.46 5.57
CA ALA A 118 -19.25 8.03 5.36
C ALA A 118 -17.96 7.20 5.44
N ARG A 119 -16.79 7.84 5.63
CA ARG A 119 -15.48 7.16 5.53
C ARG A 119 -15.33 5.94 6.43
N GLU A 120 -15.74 6.06 7.69
CA GLU A 120 -15.64 4.97 8.65
C GLU A 120 -16.52 3.77 8.27
N GLN A 121 -17.74 4.04 7.77
CA GLN A 121 -18.65 3.00 7.30
C GLN A 121 -18.11 2.32 6.04
N VAL A 122 -17.56 3.09 5.09
CA VAL A 122 -16.90 2.56 3.89
C VAL A 122 -15.71 1.66 4.26
N ALA A 123 -14.86 2.09 5.21
CA ALA A 123 -13.75 1.28 5.71
C ALA A 123 -14.22 0.01 6.44
N GLY A 124 -15.32 0.10 7.20
CA GLY A 124 -15.96 -1.06 7.81
C GLY A 124 -16.38 -2.11 6.77
N PHE A 125 -17.08 -1.68 5.71
CA PHE A 125 -17.48 -2.58 4.63
C PHE A 125 -16.30 -3.14 3.82
N ALA A 126 -15.25 -2.34 3.61
CA ALA A 126 -14.04 -2.82 2.94
C ALA A 126 -13.44 -4.02 3.69
N ARG A 127 -13.29 -3.91 5.01
CA ARG A 127 -12.77 -5.00 5.85
C ARG A 127 -13.68 -6.24 5.83
N SER A 128 -15.00 -6.07 5.92
CA SER A 128 -15.91 -7.22 5.82
C SER A 128 -15.85 -7.93 4.47
N LEU A 129 -15.64 -7.20 3.37
CA LEU A 129 -15.47 -7.80 2.04
C LEU A 129 -14.11 -8.49 1.90
N ASP A 130 -13.05 -7.94 2.50
CA ASP A 130 -11.75 -8.60 2.57
C ASP A 130 -11.81 -9.90 3.39
N GLU A 131 -12.59 -9.95 4.47
CA GLU A 131 -12.85 -11.17 5.24
C GLU A 131 -13.53 -12.25 4.38
N LEU A 132 -14.54 -11.86 3.57
CA LEU A 132 -15.17 -12.78 2.62
C LEU A 132 -14.18 -13.26 1.55
N LYS A 133 -13.33 -12.35 1.05
CA LYS A 133 -12.28 -12.68 0.08
C LYS A 133 -11.31 -13.71 0.64
N ALA A 134 -10.86 -13.50 1.87
CA ALA A 134 -9.97 -14.43 2.57
C ALA A 134 -10.64 -15.80 2.79
N ALA A 135 -11.94 -15.82 3.14
CA ALA A 135 -12.70 -17.06 3.28
C ALA A 135 -12.88 -17.80 1.95
N GLU A 136 -13.13 -17.09 0.84
CA GLU A 136 -13.23 -17.67 -0.51
C GLU A 136 -11.90 -18.26 -0.99
N LEU A 137 -10.80 -17.55 -0.78
CA LEU A 137 -9.46 -17.98 -1.20
C LEU A 137 -8.87 -19.06 -0.29
N GLY A 138 -9.40 -19.20 0.93
CA GLY A 138 -8.85 -20.08 1.95
C GLY A 138 -7.44 -19.69 2.42
N PRO A 139 -6.78 -20.52 3.24
CA PRO A 139 -5.40 -20.26 3.62
C PRO A 139 -4.51 -20.23 2.36
N PRO A 140 -3.42 -19.42 2.37
CA PRO A 140 -2.44 -19.50 1.29
C PRO A 140 -1.97 -20.95 1.15
N ALA A 141 -1.72 -21.39 -0.09
CA ALA A 141 -1.10 -22.68 -0.31
C ALA A 141 0.18 -22.73 0.53
N ALA A 142 0.38 -23.81 1.29
CA ALA A 142 1.62 -24.00 2.01
C ALA A 142 2.75 -23.83 0.99
N ALA A 143 3.71 -22.95 1.29
CA ALA A 143 4.94 -22.96 0.50
C ALA A 143 5.48 -24.38 0.49
N GLU A 144 6.13 -24.76 -0.61
CA GLU A 144 6.94 -25.96 -0.57
C GLU A 144 7.86 -25.86 0.67
N PRO A 145 7.95 -26.91 1.50
CA PRO A 145 8.61 -26.85 2.82
C PRO A 145 10.02 -26.26 2.82
N ASP A 146 10.67 -26.20 1.65
CA ASP A 146 12.03 -25.70 1.42
C ASP A 146 12.08 -24.61 0.31
N ALA A 147 11.01 -23.84 0.09
CA ALA A 147 11.03 -22.76 -0.90
C ALA A 147 12.05 -21.68 -0.50
N ALA A 148 13.25 -21.75 -1.07
CA ALA A 148 14.33 -20.84 -0.75
C ALA A 148 13.92 -19.37 -1.00
N PRO A 149 14.20 -18.46 -0.05
CA PRO A 149 13.92 -17.05 -0.26
C PRO A 149 14.74 -16.53 -1.44
N THR A 150 14.09 -15.74 -2.30
CA THR A 150 14.78 -14.94 -3.31
C THR A 150 15.11 -13.57 -2.71
N ILE A 151 16.33 -13.09 -2.94
CA ILE A 151 16.72 -11.75 -2.52
C ILE A 151 16.09 -10.71 -3.44
N VAL A 152 15.40 -9.74 -2.84
CA VAL A 152 14.86 -8.56 -3.53
C VAL A 152 15.69 -7.35 -3.14
N ASP A 153 16.44 -6.83 -4.12
CA ASP A 153 17.22 -5.61 -3.97
C ASP A 153 16.36 -4.39 -4.25
N VAL A 154 16.40 -3.42 -3.34
CA VAL A 154 15.72 -2.13 -3.44
C VAL A 154 16.78 -1.03 -3.45
N PRO A 155 17.39 -0.73 -4.61
CA PRO A 155 18.54 0.18 -4.72
C PRO A 155 18.16 1.65 -4.66
N ARG A 156 16.87 1.96 -4.71
CA ARG A 156 16.31 3.31 -4.67
C ARG A 156 15.04 3.30 -3.82
N PRO A 157 14.64 4.45 -3.27
CA PRO A 157 13.36 4.55 -2.55
C PRO A 157 12.22 4.02 -3.41
N LEU A 158 11.27 3.29 -2.81
CA LEU A 158 10.20 2.62 -3.57
C LEU A 158 9.38 3.60 -4.43
N TRP A 159 9.22 4.84 -3.97
CA TRP A 159 8.53 5.87 -4.74
C TRP A 159 9.26 6.25 -6.05
N HIS A 160 10.57 6.02 -6.16
CA HIS A 160 11.36 6.39 -7.35
C HIS A 160 10.90 5.61 -8.59
N THR A 161 10.83 4.28 -8.49
CA THR A 161 10.44 3.41 -9.62
C THR A 161 9.03 3.75 -10.12
N TYR A 162 8.07 3.84 -9.20
CA TYR A 162 6.65 4.01 -9.54
C TYR A 162 6.23 5.45 -9.85
N LEU A 163 7.15 6.41 -9.71
CA LEU A 163 7.02 7.76 -10.25
C LEU A 163 7.82 7.94 -11.55
N GLY A 164 8.19 6.86 -12.23
CA GLY A 164 8.87 6.93 -13.52
C GLY A 164 10.33 7.38 -13.42
N ARG A 165 11.02 6.98 -12.34
CA ARG A 165 12.45 7.20 -12.09
C ARG A 165 12.87 8.67 -12.17
N PRO A 166 12.36 9.54 -11.28
CA PRO A 166 12.75 10.94 -11.22
C PRO A 166 14.17 11.10 -10.64
N ASP A 167 15.20 10.77 -11.41
CA ASP A 167 16.61 10.81 -10.96
C ASP A 167 17.05 12.22 -10.51
N TRP A 168 16.37 13.26 -10.99
CA TRP A 168 16.58 14.64 -10.56
C TRP A 168 16.22 14.87 -9.09
N LEU A 169 15.43 13.98 -8.47
CA LEU A 169 15.16 13.98 -7.03
C LEU A 169 16.26 13.25 -6.23
N LEU A 170 17.28 12.66 -6.84
CA LEU A 170 18.38 12.02 -6.11
C LEU A 170 19.59 12.96 -6.08
N PRO A 171 20.41 12.93 -5.02
CA PRO A 171 21.63 13.72 -5.00
C PRO A 171 22.58 13.32 -6.13
N SER A 172 23.07 14.31 -6.87
CA SER A 172 24.02 14.14 -7.96
C SER A 172 25.46 14.06 -7.45
N VAL A 173 25.79 12.98 -6.76
CA VAL A 173 27.13 12.72 -6.21
C VAL A 173 27.76 11.47 -6.81
N THR A 174 29.09 11.43 -6.86
CA THR A 174 29.80 10.19 -7.20
C THR A 174 29.75 9.25 -6.02
N ARG A 175 29.16 8.08 -6.22
CA ARG A 175 28.98 7.07 -5.18
C ARG A 175 30.24 6.24 -5.03
N ARG A 176 30.76 6.11 -3.81
CA ARG A 176 32.09 5.50 -3.56
C ARG A 176 32.04 4.17 -2.84
N THR A 177 31.03 3.99 -2.02
CA THR A 177 30.90 2.85 -1.11
C THR A 177 29.51 2.26 -1.26
N SER A 178 29.42 0.98 -1.55
CA SER A 178 28.16 0.24 -1.62
C SER A 178 27.82 -0.38 -0.26
N VAL A 179 26.57 -0.18 0.18
CA VAL A 179 26.06 -0.68 1.46
C VAL A 179 24.71 -1.35 1.27
N GLY A 180 24.61 -2.64 1.59
CA GLY A 180 23.33 -3.36 1.68
C GLY A 180 22.80 -3.35 3.10
N ILE A 181 21.50 -3.16 3.27
CA ILE A 181 20.84 -3.18 4.59
C ILE A 181 19.81 -4.31 4.58
N LEU A 182 20.03 -5.36 5.37
CA LEU A 182 19.15 -6.53 5.39
C LEU A 182 17.95 -6.29 6.29
N THR A 183 16.86 -6.99 5.99
CA THR A 183 15.74 -7.18 6.91
C THR A 183 16.22 -7.56 8.31
N LEU A 184 15.67 -6.88 9.31
CA LEU A 184 16.06 -7.11 10.70
C LEU A 184 15.47 -8.43 11.20
N ALA A 185 16.14 -9.05 12.16
CA ALA A 185 15.65 -10.25 12.82
C ALA A 185 14.71 -9.94 13.99
N ASP A 186 13.76 -10.84 14.24
CA ASP A 186 13.04 -10.91 15.50
C ASP A 186 13.78 -11.79 16.50
N ALA A 187 14.67 -11.16 17.28
CA ALA A 187 15.46 -11.86 18.28
C ALA A 187 14.65 -12.38 19.48
N GLY A 188 13.35 -12.08 19.56
CA GLY A 188 12.45 -12.54 20.62
C GLY A 188 11.44 -13.61 20.21
N GLY A 189 11.41 -14.00 18.93
CA GLY A 189 10.29 -14.78 18.38
C GLY A 189 10.68 -15.88 17.40
N GLN A 190 9.73 -16.23 16.55
CA GLN A 190 9.92 -17.21 15.47
C GLN A 190 10.05 -16.49 14.13
N GLU A 191 10.64 -17.18 13.17
CA GLU A 191 10.71 -16.70 11.79
C GLU A 191 9.30 -16.40 11.28
N ARG A 192 9.16 -15.25 10.62
CA ARG A 192 7.93 -14.85 9.94
C ARG A 192 8.16 -14.84 8.45
N VAL A 193 7.22 -15.39 7.70
CA VAL A 193 7.24 -15.37 6.23
C VAL A 193 5.92 -14.81 5.74
N GLY A 194 5.99 -13.76 4.94
CA GLY A 194 4.81 -13.06 4.43
C GLY A 194 4.10 -12.23 5.48
N GLY A 195 2.79 -12.14 5.34
CA GLY A 195 1.91 -11.36 6.22
C GLY A 195 1.47 -10.03 5.60
N ALA A 196 0.41 -9.45 6.17
CA ALA A 196 -0.03 -8.11 5.84
C ALA A 196 0.99 -7.07 6.38
N PRO A 197 1.04 -5.86 5.81
CA PRO A 197 1.77 -4.76 6.40
C PRO A 197 1.39 -4.57 7.88
N GLU A 198 2.36 -4.24 8.70
CA GLU A 198 2.16 -4.03 10.13
C GLU A 198 2.58 -2.62 10.54
N PRO A 199 1.98 -2.05 11.61
CA PRO A 199 2.44 -0.78 12.16
C PRO A 199 3.93 -0.80 12.51
N SER A 200 4.61 0.32 12.34
CA SER A 200 6.04 0.47 12.70
C SER A 200 6.33 0.37 14.21
N THR A 201 5.34 0.09 15.05
CA THR A 201 5.52 -0.18 16.48
C THR A 201 5.55 -1.68 16.81
N THR A 202 5.32 -2.54 15.81
CA THR A 202 5.48 -3.99 15.92
C THR A 202 6.85 -4.43 15.41
N ILE A 203 7.30 -5.59 15.86
CA ILE A 203 8.54 -6.23 15.39
C ILE A 203 8.52 -6.41 13.86
N GLY A 204 7.43 -6.95 13.29
CA GLY A 204 7.32 -7.23 11.86
C GLY A 204 7.38 -5.95 11.01
N GLY A 205 6.65 -4.92 11.43
CA GLY A 205 6.65 -3.61 10.76
C GLY A 205 8.03 -2.96 10.79
N LEU A 206 8.71 -2.94 11.95
CA LEU A 206 10.07 -2.39 12.08
C LEU A 206 11.09 -3.15 11.25
N ALA A 207 11.05 -4.48 11.30
CA ALA A 207 12.02 -5.33 10.63
C ALA A 207 12.03 -5.11 9.11
N ARG A 208 10.85 -4.91 8.51
CA ARG A 208 10.68 -4.72 7.07
C ARG A 208 10.86 -3.26 6.63
N SER A 209 10.36 -2.30 7.41
CA SER A 209 10.40 -0.88 7.04
C SER A 209 11.76 -0.20 7.28
N THR A 210 12.48 -0.59 8.33
CA THR A 210 13.75 0.05 8.71
C THR A 210 14.81 -0.02 7.61
N PRO A 211 15.06 -1.18 6.95
CA PRO A 211 16.02 -1.26 5.86
C PRO A 211 15.70 -0.28 4.72
N LEU A 212 14.41 -0.18 4.35
CA LEU A 212 13.94 0.71 3.28
C LEU A 212 14.19 2.18 3.63
N ALA A 213 13.78 2.60 4.83
CA ALA A 213 13.92 3.99 5.27
C ALA A 213 15.38 4.38 5.52
N LEU A 214 16.20 3.47 6.08
CA LEU A 214 17.61 3.74 6.31
C LEU A 214 18.38 3.82 4.99
N ALA A 215 18.14 2.91 4.03
CA ALA A 215 18.75 2.97 2.71
C ALA A 215 18.47 4.31 2.03
N GLU A 216 17.21 4.74 2.07
CA GLU A 216 16.81 6.05 1.55
C GLU A 216 17.52 7.20 2.27
N ALA A 217 17.53 7.22 3.61
CA ALA A 217 18.21 8.26 4.36
C ALA A 217 19.69 8.38 3.98
N LEU A 218 20.40 7.26 3.79
CA LEU A 218 21.81 7.26 3.41
C LEU A 218 22.06 7.75 1.99
N LEU A 219 21.19 7.42 1.03
CA LEU A 219 21.27 7.95 -0.33
C LEU A 219 21.22 9.49 -0.36
N TYR A 220 20.50 10.10 0.59
CA TYR A 220 20.33 11.56 0.69
C TYR A 220 21.36 12.27 1.57
N THR A 221 21.94 11.57 2.54
CA THR A 221 22.82 12.18 3.56
C THR A 221 24.30 11.91 3.33
N SER A 222 24.64 11.01 2.41
CA SER A 222 26.02 10.61 2.15
C SER A 222 26.24 10.21 0.68
N ASP A 223 27.50 10.11 0.26
CA ASP A 223 27.90 9.57 -1.04
C ASP A 223 27.94 8.02 -1.09
N ILE A 224 27.22 7.37 -0.17
CA ILE A 224 27.03 5.93 -0.13
C ILE A 224 25.99 5.52 -1.18
N GLU A 225 26.25 4.44 -1.90
CA GLU A 225 25.26 3.71 -2.69
C GLU A 225 24.57 2.70 -1.78
N ALA A 226 23.51 3.13 -1.10
CA ALA A 226 22.76 2.30 -0.16
C ALA A 226 21.59 1.60 -0.85
N MET A 227 21.34 0.35 -0.48
CA MET A 227 20.16 -0.41 -0.91
C MET A 227 19.58 -1.22 0.25
N ALA A 228 18.27 -1.41 0.25
CA ALA A 228 17.65 -2.41 1.13
C ALA A 228 17.68 -3.77 0.45
N VAL A 229 17.94 -4.81 1.22
CA VAL A 229 18.04 -6.19 0.77
C VAL A 229 17.03 -7.02 1.54
N ILE A 230 15.98 -7.47 0.86
CA ILE A 230 14.84 -8.11 1.51
C ILE A 230 14.66 -9.53 0.98
N PRO A 231 14.86 -10.59 1.79
CA PRO A 231 14.48 -11.95 1.42
C PRO A 231 12.96 -12.06 1.24
N VAL A 232 12.52 -12.68 0.14
CA VAL A 232 11.11 -12.89 -0.17
C VAL A 232 10.89 -14.33 -0.62
N VAL A 233 9.96 -15.02 0.02
CA VAL A 233 9.46 -16.31 -0.47
C VAL A 233 8.32 -16.04 -1.45
N ARG A 234 8.50 -16.43 -2.71
CA ARG A 234 7.52 -16.19 -3.77
C ARG A 234 6.15 -16.78 -3.39
N GLY A 235 5.10 -15.97 -3.54
CA GLY A 235 3.73 -16.33 -3.19
C GLY A 235 3.38 -16.08 -1.71
N LEU A 236 4.37 -16.01 -0.80
CA LEU A 236 4.14 -15.73 0.62
C LEU A 236 4.49 -14.29 1.00
N GLY A 237 5.67 -13.81 0.61
CA GLY A 237 6.13 -12.44 0.90
C GLY A 237 7.46 -12.39 1.69
N PRO A 238 7.73 -11.27 2.38
CA PRO A 238 9.02 -11.01 3.01
C PRO A 238 9.33 -11.93 4.19
N VAL A 239 10.60 -12.23 4.41
CA VAL A 239 11.09 -13.04 5.53
C VAL A 239 11.65 -12.15 6.64
N VAL A 240 11.21 -12.37 7.87
CA VAL A 240 11.78 -11.80 9.09
C VAL A 240 12.40 -12.96 9.89
N PRO A 241 13.73 -13.11 9.89
CA PRO A 241 14.39 -14.25 10.55
C PRO A 241 14.30 -14.16 12.08
N ALA A 242 14.37 -15.30 12.79
CA ALA A 242 14.38 -15.31 14.26
C ALA A 242 15.78 -15.07 14.85
N GLU A 243 16.79 -15.78 14.35
CA GLU A 243 18.10 -15.87 15.03
C GLU A 243 19.15 -14.89 14.49
N GLY A 244 18.74 -13.91 13.68
CA GLY A 244 19.70 -13.07 12.95
C GLY A 244 20.17 -13.73 11.66
N TRP A 245 21.16 -13.12 11.04
CA TRP A 245 21.79 -13.62 9.81
C TRP A 245 23.12 -14.29 10.17
N ALA A 246 23.35 -15.49 9.64
CA ALA A 246 24.62 -16.17 9.85
C ALA A 246 25.76 -15.37 9.16
N PRO A 247 26.96 -15.29 9.77
CA PRO A 247 28.08 -14.54 9.19
C PRO A 247 28.40 -14.94 7.74
N GLU A 248 28.34 -16.24 7.45
CA GLU A 248 28.52 -16.80 6.11
C GLU A 248 27.50 -16.25 5.11
N ASP A 249 26.22 -16.19 5.45
CA ASP A 249 25.16 -15.68 4.58
C ASP A 249 25.33 -14.18 4.31
N VAL A 250 25.77 -13.42 5.33
CA VAL A 250 26.06 -11.99 5.19
C VAL A 250 27.21 -11.75 4.21
N ILE A 251 28.28 -12.55 4.31
CA ILE A 251 29.46 -12.46 3.44
C ILE A 251 29.12 -12.89 2.01
N ASP A 252 28.39 -14.00 1.86
CA ASP A 252 28.00 -14.53 0.56
C ASP A 252 27.06 -13.58 -0.17
N LEU A 253 26.10 -12.98 0.54
CA LEU A 253 25.24 -11.93 -0.01
C LEU A 253 26.08 -10.75 -0.51
N GLY A 254 27.03 -10.26 0.29
CA GLY A 254 27.87 -9.12 -0.09
C GLY A 254 28.74 -9.39 -1.32
N ARG A 255 29.03 -10.66 -1.60
CA ARG A 255 29.84 -11.11 -2.74
C ARG A 255 29.01 -11.62 -3.92
N SER A 256 27.69 -11.60 -3.82
CA SER A 256 26.80 -12.07 -4.87
C SER A 256 26.98 -11.25 -6.16
N GLU A 257 26.93 -11.94 -7.31
CA GLU A 257 27.10 -11.33 -8.61
C GLU A 257 25.97 -10.30 -8.85
N GLY A 258 26.35 -9.03 -9.03
CA GLY A 258 25.41 -7.92 -9.24
C GLY A 258 25.22 -6.98 -8.05
N ALA A 259 25.54 -7.40 -6.82
CA ALA A 259 25.46 -6.55 -5.64
C ALA A 259 26.82 -5.89 -5.30
N GLU A 260 27.91 -6.65 -5.34
CA GLU A 260 29.29 -6.23 -5.00
C GLU A 260 29.35 -5.17 -3.88
N LEU A 261 28.95 -5.57 -2.68
CA LEU A 261 28.81 -4.68 -1.53
C LEU A 261 30.14 -4.53 -0.80
N ASN A 262 30.50 -3.30 -0.43
CA ASN A 262 31.64 -3.07 0.46
C ASN A 262 31.28 -3.38 1.91
N TYR A 263 30.07 -3.00 2.31
CA TYR A 263 29.56 -3.23 3.65
C TYR A 263 28.14 -3.77 3.64
N VAL A 264 27.80 -4.47 4.70
CA VAL A 264 26.43 -4.92 4.97
C VAL A 264 26.01 -4.51 6.37
N VAL A 265 24.80 -4.00 6.50
CA VAL A 265 24.15 -3.72 7.79
C VAL A 265 23.14 -4.83 8.07
N THR A 266 23.32 -5.50 9.21
CA THR A 266 22.31 -6.40 9.78
C THR A 266 21.77 -5.82 11.07
N GLY A 267 20.72 -6.42 11.62
CA GLY A 267 20.20 -5.98 12.90
C GLY A 267 19.10 -6.87 13.44
N SER A 268 18.64 -6.54 14.63
CA SER A 268 17.56 -7.23 15.29
C SER A 268 16.73 -6.30 16.17
N VAL A 269 15.48 -6.69 16.36
CA VAL A 269 14.55 -6.11 17.31
C VAL A 269 14.07 -7.22 18.24
N MET A 270 13.93 -6.88 19.52
CA MET A 270 13.31 -7.74 20.52
C MET A 270 12.35 -6.88 21.34
N GLN A 271 11.10 -7.31 21.44
CA GLN A 271 10.08 -6.59 22.19
C GLN A 271 9.61 -7.42 23.38
N SER A 272 9.52 -6.77 24.54
CA SER A 272 8.90 -7.30 25.75
C SER A 272 7.78 -6.38 26.20
N ASP A 273 7.00 -6.78 27.20
CA ASP A 273 5.90 -5.96 27.75
C ASP A 273 6.36 -4.58 28.28
N ALA A 274 7.65 -4.43 28.61
CA ALA A 274 8.18 -3.23 29.27
C ALA A 274 9.23 -2.46 28.46
N SER A 275 9.89 -3.08 27.47
CA SER A 275 10.93 -2.43 26.66
C SER A 275 11.07 -3.06 25.27
N THR A 276 11.62 -2.28 24.34
CA THR A 276 12.07 -2.73 23.03
C THR A 276 13.58 -2.56 22.93
N SER A 277 14.28 -3.64 22.63
CA SER A 277 15.72 -3.64 22.37
C SER A 277 15.94 -3.59 20.86
N VAL A 278 16.76 -2.66 20.39
CA VAL A 278 17.11 -2.51 18.98
C VAL A 278 18.61 -2.59 18.80
N ARG A 279 19.07 -3.32 17.78
CA ARG A 279 20.50 -3.51 17.49
C ARG A 279 20.77 -3.45 16.00
N LEU A 280 21.86 -2.80 15.62
CA LEU A 280 22.43 -2.82 14.26
C LEU A 280 23.91 -3.19 14.32
N GLU A 281 24.37 -3.94 13.31
CA GLU A 281 25.77 -4.34 13.13
C GLU A 281 26.24 -4.00 11.73
N LEU A 282 27.46 -3.48 11.61
CA LEU A 282 28.10 -3.15 10.35
C LEU A 282 29.17 -4.20 10.04
N TRP A 283 29.07 -4.83 8.87
CA TRP A 283 29.96 -5.87 8.38
C TRP A 283 30.83 -5.34 7.25
N ASP A 284 32.13 -5.61 7.31
CA ASP A 284 33.08 -5.35 6.23
C ASP A 284 33.23 -6.64 5.41
N ILE A 285 32.79 -6.62 4.15
CA ILE A 285 32.70 -7.82 3.30
C ILE A 285 34.06 -8.29 2.80
N GLU A 286 35.02 -7.36 2.67
CA GLU A 286 36.40 -7.69 2.32
C GLU A 286 37.07 -8.44 3.48
N ARG A 287 36.88 -7.96 4.72
CA ARG A 287 37.43 -8.59 5.92
C ARG A 287 36.67 -9.84 6.36
N GLY A 288 35.39 -9.93 6.03
CA GLY A 288 34.51 -11.03 6.45
C GLY A 288 34.17 -11.00 7.94
N GLU A 289 34.06 -9.81 8.54
CA GLU A 289 33.76 -9.66 9.97
C GLU A 289 32.90 -8.42 10.26
N ALA A 290 32.20 -8.46 11.41
CA ALA A 290 31.51 -7.30 11.96
C ALA A 290 32.55 -6.30 12.54
N VAL A 291 32.52 -5.06 12.06
CA VAL A 291 33.47 -4.00 12.42
C VAL A 291 32.91 -2.96 13.39
N ASP A 292 31.58 -2.89 13.55
CA ASP A 292 30.89 -2.10 14.57
C ASP A 292 29.54 -2.73 14.91
N SER A 293 29.08 -2.54 16.14
CA SER A 293 27.79 -3.04 16.66
C SER A 293 27.25 -2.02 17.65
N ARG A 294 26.02 -1.57 17.43
CA ARG A 294 25.34 -0.58 18.28
C ARG A 294 23.98 -1.09 18.69
N ALA A 295 23.62 -0.86 19.94
CA ALA A 295 22.33 -1.27 20.49
C ALA A 295 21.76 -0.20 21.41
N LYS A 296 20.43 -0.16 21.53
CA LYS A 296 19.71 0.78 22.38
C LYS A 296 18.44 0.12 22.94
N GLU A 297 18.19 0.33 24.23
CA GLU A 297 16.91 0.02 24.85
C GLU A 297 15.98 1.24 24.72
N THR A 298 14.73 0.99 24.38
CA THR A 298 13.76 2.03 24.05
C THR A 298 12.32 1.54 24.23
N THR A 299 11.34 2.36 23.85
CA THR A 299 9.91 2.00 23.84
C THR A 299 9.52 1.51 22.45
N ALA A 300 8.37 0.86 22.32
CA ALA A 300 7.85 0.44 21.02
C ALA A 300 7.59 1.63 20.08
N GLU A 301 7.16 2.75 20.64
CA GLU A 301 6.88 4.00 19.91
C GLU A 301 8.17 4.69 19.46
N ASP A 302 9.25 4.62 20.24
CA ASP A 302 10.53 5.27 19.92
C ASP A 302 11.49 4.37 19.13
N ALA A 303 11.12 3.10 18.89
CA ALA A 303 12.00 2.10 18.28
C ALA A 303 12.45 2.48 16.85
N GLY A 304 11.56 3.05 16.04
CA GLY A 304 11.90 3.54 14.70
C GLY A 304 12.96 4.64 14.74
N THR A 305 12.81 5.60 15.65
CA THR A 305 13.80 6.67 15.87
C THR A 305 15.14 6.09 16.31
N ALA A 306 15.11 5.14 17.25
CA ALA A 306 16.31 4.49 17.73
C ALA A 306 17.08 3.76 16.62
N PHE A 307 16.40 3.03 15.73
CA PHE A 307 17.06 2.38 14.59
C PHE A 307 17.71 3.37 13.63
N LEU A 308 16.99 4.44 13.25
CA LEU A 308 17.53 5.45 12.34
C LEU A 308 18.75 6.15 12.93
N ASP A 309 18.69 6.51 14.22
CA ASP A 309 19.82 7.07 14.96
C ASP A 309 21.04 6.14 14.96
N LEU A 310 20.83 4.85 15.26
CA LEU A 310 21.91 3.86 15.28
C LEU A 310 22.50 3.67 13.88
N GLY A 311 21.67 3.64 12.84
CA GLY A 311 22.10 3.52 11.45
C GLY A 311 22.98 4.70 11.03
N LEU A 312 22.54 5.93 11.33
CA LEU A 312 23.33 7.14 11.04
C LEU A 312 24.65 7.19 11.83
N GLN A 313 24.67 6.69 13.07
CA GLN A 313 25.91 6.56 13.87
C GLN A 313 26.88 5.50 13.30
N LEU A 314 26.38 4.37 12.82
CA LEU A 314 27.21 3.39 12.13
C LEU A 314 27.83 4.00 10.86
N MET A 315 27.09 4.85 10.16
CA MET A 315 27.56 5.47 8.92
C MET A 315 28.49 6.66 9.16
N SER A 316 28.36 7.37 10.28
CA SER A 316 29.33 8.42 10.64
C SER A 316 30.74 7.84 10.80
N ARG A 317 30.85 6.59 11.25
CA ARG A 317 32.13 5.87 11.29
C ARG A 317 32.76 5.74 9.91
N LEU A 318 31.98 5.36 8.89
CA LEU A 318 32.50 5.26 7.52
C LEU A 318 32.98 6.61 6.99
N VAL A 319 32.32 7.70 7.39
CA VAL A 319 32.77 9.06 7.10
C VAL A 319 34.09 9.36 7.80
N ASP A 320 34.20 9.07 9.11
CA ASP A 320 35.41 9.30 9.91
C ASP A 320 36.62 8.49 9.39
N GLU A 321 36.38 7.30 8.85
CA GLU A 321 37.38 6.43 8.23
C GLU A 321 37.70 6.81 6.77
N ASN A 322 37.16 7.92 6.26
CA ASN A 322 37.28 8.37 4.85
C ASN A 322 36.80 7.33 3.82
N LYS A 323 35.86 6.47 4.21
CA LYS A 323 35.18 5.51 3.33
C LYS A 323 33.93 6.12 2.70
N ALA A 324 33.34 7.12 3.32
CA ALA A 324 32.21 7.88 2.79
C ALA A 324 32.40 9.38 3.05
N SER A 325 31.50 10.20 2.52
CA SER A 325 31.43 11.63 2.75
C SER A 325 29.97 12.05 2.93
N ALA A 326 29.72 12.90 3.92
CA ALA A 326 28.40 13.48 4.12
C ALA A 326 28.04 14.44 2.98
N ILE A 327 26.77 14.43 2.57
CA ILE A 327 26.21 15.41 1.63
C ILE A 327 25.69 16.60 2.44
N THR A 328 26.20 17.79 2.16
CA THR A 328 25.84 19.03 2.86
C THR A 328 24.85 19.90 2.09
N GLU A 329 24.74 19.71 0.78
CA GLU A 329 23.75 20.41 -0.05
C GLU A 329 22.43 19.62 -0.06
N GLN A 330 21.55 19.94 0.89
CA GLN A 330 20.19 19.37 0.89
C GLN A 330 19.38 20.02 -0.23
N THR A 331 18.90 19.18 -1.15
CA THR A 331 18.26 19.63 -2.38
C THR A 331 16.73 19.73 -2.26
N HIS A 332 16.10 18.92 -1.40
CA HIS A 332 14.62 18.87 -1.22
C HIS A 332 14.13 17.77 -0.25
N TYR A 333 14.99 16.80 0.09
CA TYR A 333 14.68 15.72 1.02
C TYR A 333 15.03 16.10 2.46
N ALA A 334 14.12 15.81 3.39
CA ALA A 334 14.38 15.84 4.81
C ALA A 334 14.25 14.41 5.35
N VAL A 335 15.26 13.94 6.07
CA VAL A 335 15.21 12.65 6.78
C VAL A 335 13.98 12.68 7.69
N PRO A 336 13.07 11.68 7.60
CA PRO A 336 11.92 11.58 8.49
C PRO A 336 12.37 11.60 9.96
N ALA A 337 11.72 12.43 10.76
CA ALA A 337 12.03 12.59 12.18
C ALA A 337 10.75 12.91 12.97
N GLU A 338 10.82 12.71 14.29
CA GLU A 338 9.74 13.00 15.23
C GLU A 338 8.41 12.32 14.83
N GLY A 339 7.25 12.92 15.13
CA GLY A 339 5.92 12.35 14.88
C GLY A 339 5.55 12.09 13.42
N PHE A 340 6.46 12.29 12.46
CA PHE A 340 6.32 11.88 11.07
C PHE A 340 6.92 10.49 10.79
N LEU A 341 7.95 10.08 11.54
CA LEU A 341 8.75 8.90 11.26
C LEU A 341 7.92 7.60 11.28
N ASP A 342 7.08 7.39 12.29
CA ASP A 342 6.29 6.14 12.41
C ASP A 342 5.32 5.95 11.24
N GLY A 343 4.62 7.04 10.88
CA GLY A 343 3.75 7.03 9.71
C GLY A 343 4.53 6.78 8.42
N TYR A 344 5.76 7.29 8.31
CA TYR A 344 6.62 7.03 7.16
C TYR A 344 7.12 5.59 7.09
N LEU A 345 7.58 5.02 8.20
CA LEU A 345 8.02 3.63 8.29
C LEU A 345 6.88 2.67 7.94
N THR A 346 5.69 2.91 8.49
CA THR A 346 4.48 2.14 8.13
C THR A 346 4.20 2.24 6.63
N ALA A 347 4.28 3.44 6.06
CA ALA A 347 4.07 3.63 4.62
C ALA A 347 5.16 2.96 3.75
N CYS A 348 6.39 2.81 4.24
CA CYS A 348 7.42 2.02 3.55
C CYS A 348 7.04 0.54 3.47
N ASP A 349 6.59 -0.08 4.57
CA ASP A 349 6.16 -1.49 4.59
C ASP A 349 4.93 -1.69 3.70
N GLU A 350 3.96 -0.78 3.76
CA GLU A 350 2.77 -0.81 2.92
C GLU A 350 3.09 -0.65 1.42
N LEU A 351 3.93 0.32 1.06
CA LEU A 351 4.35 0.52 -0.32
C LEU A 351 5.17 -0.68 -0.83
N PHE A 352 5.95 -1.31 0.05
CA PHE A 352 6.67 -2.53 -0.30
C PHE A 352 5.72 -3.71 -0.54
N ALA A 353 4.68 -3.89 0.27
CA ALA A 353 3.67 -4.91 0.03
C ALA A 353 2.92 -4.69 -1.30
N LEU A 354 2.57 -3.43 -1.62
CA LEU A 354 2.03 -3.09 -2.94
C LEU A 354 3.00 -3.44 -4.07
N THR A 355 4.30 -3.20 -3.85
CA THR A 355 5.37 -3.47 -4.82
C THR A 355 5.48 -4.97 -5.08
N LEU A 356 5.56 -5.79 -4.04
CA LEU A 356 5.62 -7.24 -4.17
C LEU A 356 4.42 -7.81 -4.95
N ALA A 357 3.22 -7.27 -4.70
CA ALA A 357 2.03 -7.67 -5.44
C ALA A 357 2.07 -7.19 -6.90
N GLY A 358 2.59 -5.98 -7.16
CA GLY A 358 2.73 -5.41 -8.50
C GLY A 358 3.77 -6.13 -9.37
N GLU A 359 4.86 -6.60 -8.77
CA GLU A 359 5.93 -7.34 -9.44
C GLU A 359 5.64 -8.86 -9.53
N GLY A 360 4.48 -9.33 -9.04
CA GLY A 360 4.10 -10.74 -9.06
C GLY A 360 4.98 -11.64 -8.16
N LEU A 361 5.57 -11.05 -7.13
CA LEU A 361 6.32 -11.76 -6.09
C LEU A 361 5.39 -12.31 -5.01
N THR A 362 4.26 -11.66 -4.77
CA THR A 362 3.15 -12.16 -3.95
C THR A 362 1.86 -12.26 -4.76
N ASP A 363 0.89 -13.01 -4.23
CA ASP A 363 -0.43 -13.12 -4.85
C ASP A 363 -1.20 -11.80 -4.70
N ALA A 364 -1.40 -11.11 -5.82
CA ALA A 364 -2.13 -9.84 -5.86
C ALA A 364 -3.60 -9.97 -5.41
N GLU A 365 -4.22 -11.16 -5.52
CA GLU A 365 -5.56 -11.41 -5.00
C GLU A 365 -5.58 -11.48 -3.46
N ARG A 366 -4.44 -11.75 -2.83
CA ARG A 366 -4.31 -11.80 -1.37
C ARG A 366 -3.77 -10.50 -0.76
N LEU A 367 -3.70 -9.43 -1.54
CA LEU A 367 -3.53 -8.08 -1.02
C LEU A 367 -4.87 -7.59 -0.46
N TYR A 368 -4.96 -7.56 0.86
CA TYR A 368 -6.12 -7.06 1.60
C TYR A 368 -5.86 -5.63 2.08
N GLY A 369 -6.94 -4.90 2.43
CA GLY A 369 -6.82 -3.58 3.03
C GLY A 369 -6.31 -2.49 2.09
N GLU A 370 -6.41 -2.66 0.77
CA GLU A 370 -5.87 -1.70 -0.20
C GLU A 370 -6.39 -0.26 0.00
N ARG A 371 -7.68 -0.10 0.35
CA ARG A 371 -8.24 1.22 0.68
C ARG A 371 -7.61 1.80 1.93
N ASP A 372 -7.35 0.99 2.94
CA ASP A 372 -6.74 1.44 4.19
C ASP A 372 -5.29 1.86 3.97
N ILE A 373 -4.53 1.11 3.17
CA ILE A 373 -3.17 1.46 2.74
C ILE A 373 -3.17 2.84 2.04
N LEU A 374 -4.00 3.02 1.00
CA LEU A 374 -4.07 4.27 0.25
C LEU A 374 -4.56 5.44 1.13
N ASN A 375 -5.50 5.19 2.04
CA ASN A 375 -5.97 6.18 3.01
C ASN A 375 -4.88 6.60 3.99
N GLN A 376 -4.07 5.66 4.49
CA GLN A 376 -2.98 5.97 5.40
C GLN A 376 -1.93 6.86 4.74
N MET A 377 -1.50 6.52 3.52
CA MET A 377 -0.56 7.35 2.76
C MET A 377 -1.15 8.73 2.43
N LEU A 378 -2.44 8.80 2.11
CA LEU A 378 -3.12 10.09 1.94
C LEU A 378 -3.10 10.90 3.23
N ASN A 379 -3.45 10.29 4.37
CA ASN A 379 -3.47 10.96 5.66
C ASN A 379 -2.08 11.47 6.05
N LEU A 380 -1.03 10.68 5.79
CA LEU A 380 0.36 11.09 5.99
C LEU A 380 0.70 12.34 5.17
N ALA A 381 0.27 12.39 3.91
CA ALA A 381 0.47 13.55 3.03
C ALA A 381 -0.36 14.77 3.46
N LEU A 382 -1.58 14.57 3.96
CA LEU A 382 -2.44 15.66 4.43
C LEU A 382 -2.01 16.21 5.79
N ALA A 383 -1.40 15.40 6.65
CA ALA A 383 -0.84 15.83 7.92
C ALA A 383 0.48 16.59 7.75
N ASN A 384 1.26 16.26 6.72
CA ASN A 384 2.60 16.79 6.47
C ASN A 384 2.70 17.54 5.13
N ARG A 385 1.74 18.44 4.86
CA ARG A 385 1.57 19.09 3.54
C ARG A 385 2.77 19.91 3.07
N GLN A 386 3.60 20.37 3.99
CA GLN A 386 4.83 21.11 3.70
C GLN A 386 5.98 20.21 3.21
N LEU A 387 5.93 18.91 3.51
CA LEU A 387 6.97 17.96 3.13
C LEU A 387 6.69 17.37 1.75
N LEU A 388 7.74 17.14 0.98
CA LEU A 388 7.64 16.49 -0.33
C LEU A 388 7.42 14.99 -0.20
N LEU A 389 8.13 14.36 0.73
CA LEU A 389 8.23 12.91 0.85
C LEU A 389 6.88 12.17 1.01
N PRO A 390 5.95 12.61 1.87
CA PRO A 390 4.61 12.02 1.95
C PRO A 390 3.84 12.05 0.61
N LYS A 391 4.04 13.10 -0.20
CA LYS A 391 3.39 13.22 -1.51
C LYS A 391 3.99 12.23 -2.50
N LEU A 392 5.30 12.00 -2.45
CA LEU A 392 5.98 11.00 -3.27
C LEU A 392 5.40 9.61 -3.01
N VAL A 393 5.34 9.20 -1.74
CA VAL A 393 4.81 7.88 -1.35
C VAL A 393 3.35 7.71 -1.77
N PHE A 394 2.49 8.69 -1.49
CA PHE A 394 1.08 8.63 -1.87
C PHE A 394 0.88 8.55 -3.40
N LEU A 395 1.56 9.38 -4.18
CA LEU A 395 1.45 9.37 -5.64
C LEU A 395 2.06 8.10 -6.26
N ALA A 396 3.13 7.56 -5.67
CA ALA A 396 3.71 6.28 -6.08
C ALA A 396 2.71 5.14 -5.85
N ALA A 397 2.04 5.10 -4.71
CA ALA A 397 1.03 4.09 -4.40
C ALA A 397 -0.17 4.16 -5.36
N LEU A 398 -0.66 5.36 -5.70
CA LEU A 398 -1.71 5.51 -6.71
C LEU A 398 -1.25 5.04 -8.09
N SER A 399 -0.01 5.36 -8.48
CA SER A 399 0.56 4.94 -9.76
C SER A 399 0.72 3.43 -9.86
N LEU A 400 1.18 2.80 -8.79
CA LEU A 400 1.30 1.36 -8.66
C LEU A 400 -0.07 0.67 -8.67
N ASN A 401 -1.05 1.22 -7.95
CA ASN A 401 -2.42 0.70 -7.93
C ASN A 401 -3.04 0.72 -9.35
N LYS A 402 -2.88 1.83 -10.09
CA LYS A 402 -3.28 1.94 -11.51
C LYS A 402 -2.55 0.93 -12.39
N THR A 403 -1.24 0.78 -12.22
CA THR A 403 -0.41 -0.10 -13.06
C THR A 403 -0.77 -1.57 -12.88
N ARG A 404 -1.13 -1.99 -11.66
CA ARG A 404 -1.65 -3.33 -11.36
C ARG A 404 -3.08 -3.56 -11.89
N GLY A 405 -3.74 -2.54 -12.42
CA GLY A 405 -5.10 -2.62 -12.97
C GLY A 405 -6.22 -2.48 -11.94
N SER A 406 -5.90 -2.10 -10.70
CA SER A 406 -6.93 -1.78 -9.69
C SER A 406 -7.62 -0.46 -10.05
N SER A 407 -8.92 -0.36 -9.81
CA SER A 407 -9.68 0.88 -10.01
C SER A 407 -9.69 1.78 -8.77
N LEU A 408 -9.19 1.31 -7.62
CA LEU A 408 -9.30 2.01 -6.33
C LEU A 408 -8.62 3.38 -6.34
N TYR A 409 -7.53 3.56 -7.09
CA TYR A 409 -6.89 4.88 -7.24
C TYR A 409 -7.86 5.98 -7.70
N GLN A 410 -8.95 5.64 -8.41
CA GLN A 410 -9.96 6.60 -8.87
C GLN A 410 -10.74 7.24 -7.71
N GLU A 411 -10.89 6.54 -6.57
CA GLU A 411 -11.54 7.09 -5.37
C GLU A 411 -10.78 8.31 -4.82
N TYR A 412 -9.48 8.40 -5.11
CA TYR A 412 -8.58 9.46 -4.66
C TYR A 412 -8.42 10.61 -5.64
N ARG A 413 -9.07 10.55 -6.82
CA ARG A 413 -8.94 11.54 -7.90
C ARG A 413 -9.12 12.97 -7.44
N ALA A 414 -10.20 13.27 -6.73
CA ALA A 414 -10.49 14.62 -6.28
C ALA A 414 -9.40 15.16 -5.36
N THR A 415 -8.95 14.35 -4.40
CA THR A 415 -7.94 14.75 -3.42
C THR A 415 -6.55 14.91 -4.03
N ALA A 416 -6.14 13.99 -4.91
CA ALA A 416 -4.85 14.06 -5.60
C ALA A 416 -4.78 15.27 -6.56
N LEU A 417 -5.87 15.55 -7.28
CA LEU A 417 -5.96 16.75 -8.12
C LEU A 417 -5.95 18.03 -7.28
N ALA A 418 -6.67 18.07 -6.16
CA ALA A 418 -6.63 19.21 -5.25
C ALA A 418 -5.24 19.44 -4.64
N MET A 419 -4.49 18.36 -4.35
CA MET A 419 -3.10 18.43 -3.92
C MET A 419 -2.22 19.07 -4.99
N ALA A 420 -2.36 18.66 -6.26
CA ALA A 420 -1.66 19.30 -7.37
C ALA A 420 -2.06 20.77 -7.55
N ASP A 421 -3.35 21.07 -7.49
CA ASP A 421 -3.86 22.42 -7.63
C ASP A 421 -3.39 23.33 -6.49
N ALA A 422 -3.11 22.81 -5.30
CA ALA A 422 -2.58 23.59 -4.18
C ALA A 422 -1.12 24.04 -4.39
N GLU A 423 -0.33 23.29 -5.17
CA GLU A 423 1.07 23.63 -5.46
C GLU A 423 1.17 24.68 -6.56
N LYS A 424 1.54 25.91 -6.19
CA LYS A 424 1.60 27.07 -7.12
C LYS A 424 3.02 27.55 -7.44
N ASP A 425 4.00 27.19 -6.63
CA ASP A 425 5.38 27.64 -6.80
C ASP A 425 6.13 26.75 -7.80
N ALA A 426 6.34 27.25 -9.02
CA ALA A 426 7.03 26.53 -10.09
C ALA A 426 8.50 26.22 -9.81
N SER A 427 9.11 26.91 -8.83
CA SER A 427 10.47 26.61 -8.39
C SER A 427 10.52 25.39 -7.45
N SER A 428 9.41 25.03 -6.81
CA SER A 428 9.35 23.93 -5.84
C SER A 428 9.29 22.55 -6.50
N ASP A 429 9.79 21.55 -5.81
CA ASP A 429 9.73 20.15 -6.26
C ASP A 429 8.33 19.55 -6.10
N ALA A 430 7.57 20.00 -5.10
CA ALA A 430 6.18 19.59 -4.91
C ALA A 430 5.32 19.99 -6.11
N PHE A 431 5.54 21.19 -6.68
CA PHE A 431 4.88 21.62 -7.91
C PHE A 431 5.15 20.69 -9.09
N ALA A 432 6.38 20.22 -9.25
CA ALA A 432 6.74 19.29 -10.31
C ALA A 432 6.17 17.88 -10.07
N VAL A 433 6.37 17.32 -8.89
CA VAL A 433 5.99 15.95 -8.54
C VAL A 433 4.47 15.77 -8.59
N THR A 434 3.70 16.72 -8.08
CA THR A 434 2.24 16.62 -8.06
C THR A 434 1.61 16.67 -9.46
N ALA A 435 2.37 17.03 -10.51
CA ALA A 435 1.93 16.88 -11.89
C ALA A 435 1.59 15.42 -12.26
N VAL A 436 2.18 14.44 -11.56
CA VAL A 436 1.82 13.02 -11.68
C VAL A 436 0.32 12.81 -11.46
N ALA A 437 -0.32 13.56 -10.56
CA ALA A 437 -1.78 13.47 -10.38
C ALA A 437 -2.54 13.87 -11.66
N TYR A 438 -2.10 14.92 -12.37
CA TYR A 438 -2.71 15.29 -13.65
C TYR A 438 -2.54 14.20 -14.70
N HIS A 439 -1.38 13.53 -14.73
CA HIS A 439 -1.14 12.40 -15.63
C HIS A 439 -2.00 11.19 -15.25
N LEU A 440 -2.06 10.82 -13.97
CA LEU A 440 -2.83 9.66 -13.48
C LEU A 440 -4.32 9.75 -13.82
N PHE A 441 -4.88 10.96 -13.79
CA PHE A 441 -6.31 11.21 -13.97
C PHE A 441 -6.65 11.96 -15.27
N ASP A 442 -5.81 11.80 -16.29
CA ASP A 442 -6.03 12.22 -17.68
C ASP A 442 -6.36 13.71 -17.83
N ARG A 443 -5.72 14.57 -17.03
CA ARG A 443 -5.81 16.03 -17.13
C ARG A 443 -4.70 16.59 -18.03
N SER A 444 -4.71 16.20 -19.31
CA SER A 444 -3.63 16.47 -20.27
C SER A 444 -3.27 17.96 -20.42
N GLU A 445 -4.27 18.85 -20.42
CA GLU A 445 -4.02 20.30 -20.51
C GLU A 445 -3.28 20.85 -19.29
N ALA A 446 -3.72 20.47 -18.07
CA ALA A 446 -3.07 20.89 -16.83
C ALA A 446 -1.66 20.31 -16.70
N PHE A 447 -1.49 19.04 -17.12
CA PHE A 447 -0.19 18.38 -17.17
C PHE A 447 0.77 19.10 -18.13
N GLU A 448 0.31 19.44 -19.34
CA GLU A 448 1.13 20.14 -20.33
C GLU A 448 1.48 21.57 -19.88
N ALA A 449 0.52 22.30 -19.31
CA ALA A 449 0.79 23.62 -18.76
C ALA A 449 1.86 23.58 -17.67
N ARG A 450 1.79 22.60 -16.75
CA ARG A 450 2.80 22.39 -15.71
C ARG A 450 4.19 22.11 -16.30
N ARG A 451 4.25 21.24 -17.30
CA ARG A 451 5.48 20.87 -18.00
C ARG A 451 6.13 22.09 -18.68
N GLN A 452 5.34 22.87 -19.43
CA GLN A 452 5.82 24.09 -20.10
C GLN A 452 6.32 25.13 -19.09
N GLN A 453 5.61 25.34 -17.98
CA GLN A 453 6.04 26.26 -16.94
C GLN A 453 7.39 25.85 -16.32
N LEU A 454 7.65 24.55 -16.17
CA LEU A 454 8.96 24.04 -15.72
C LEU A 454 10.07 24.29 -16.76
N GLU A 455 9.77 24.16 -18.05
CA GLU A 455 10.71 24.51 -19.13
C GLU A 455 11.05 26.00 -19.12
N GLU A 456 10.04 26.87 -18.97
CA GLU A 456 10.21 28.32 -18.89
C GLU A 456 11.05 28.75 -17.68
N GLN A 457 10.98 28.00 -16.56
CA GLN A 457 11.83 28.18 -15.38
C GLN A 457 13.23 27.56 -15.52
N GLY A 458 13.57 27.02 -16.70
CA GLY A 458 14.87 26.40 -16.97
C GLY A 458 15.08 25.03 -16.32
N ARG A 459 14.02 24.40 -15.77
CA ARG A 459 14.07 23.08 -15.12
C ARG A 459 13.95 21.94 -16.15
N LEU A 460 14.80 21.96 -17.18
CA LEU A 460 14.75 21.03 -18.31
C LEU A 460 14.80 19.54 -17.91
N PRO A 461 15.62 19.08 -16.94
CA PRO A 461 15.60 17.68 -16.51
C PRO A 461 14.23 17.23 -15.96
N VAL A 462 13.55 18.13 -15.25
CA VAL A 462 12.24 17.86 -14.65
C VAL A 462 11.15 17.80 -15.72
N ALA A 463 11.17 18.72 -16.68
CA ALA A 463 10.27 18.69 -17.83
C ALA A 463 10.50 17.44 -18.72
N GLY A 464 11.76 17.01 -18.86
CA GLY A 464 12.14 15.77 -19.53
C GLY A 464 11.56 14.54 -18.84
N TRP A 465 11.65 14.48 -17.51
CA TRP A 465 11.01 13.43 -16.71
C TRP A 465 9.48 13.43 -16.87
N LEU A 466 8.80 14.57 -16.82
CA LEU A 466 7.34 14.60 -17.10
C LEU A 466 7.02 14.09 -18.51
N THR A 467 7.91 14.32 -19.48
CA THR A 467 7.73 13.81 -20.83
C THR A 467 7.85 12.29 -20.89
N SER A 468 8.74 11.67 -20.10
CA SER A 468 8.92 10.22 -20.08
C SER A 468 7.70 9.48 -19.53
N LEU A 469 6.93 10.08 -18.61
CA LEU A 469 5.68 9.51 -18.08
C LEU A 469 4.62 9.23 -19.16
N ARG A 470 4.72 9.85 -20.34
CA ARG A 470 3.80 9.61 -21.46
C ARG A 470 4.07 8.30 -22.19
N GLN A 471 5.28 7.77 -22.07
CA GLN A 471 5.64 6.54 -22.75
C GLN A 471 5.15 5.37 -21.91
N PRO A 472 4.54 4.33 -22.51
CA PRO A 472 4.27 3.10 -21.78
C PRO A 472 5.60 2.59 -21.19
N PRO A 473 5.60 2.05 -19.96
CA PRO A 473 6.82 1.53 -19.36
C PRO A 473 7.46 0.53 -20.33
N ALA A 474 8.77 0.65 -20.52
CA ALA A 474 9.51 -0.35 -21.28
C ALA A 474 9.22 -1.73 -20.66
N PRO A 475 8.95 -2.77 -21.47
CA PRO A 475 8.70 -4.10 -20.93
C PRO A 475 9.88 -4.50 -20.02
N PRO A 476 9.62 -5.16 -18.88
CA PRO A 476 10.68 -5.62 -18.01
C PRO A 476 11.67 -6.45 -18.84
N ALA A 477 12.97 -6.25 -18.61
CA ALA A 477 13.98 -7.10 -19.21
C ALA A 477 13.65 -8.56 -18.85
N PRO A 478 13.64 -9.49 -19.82
CA PRO A 478 13.41 -10.89 -19.50
C PRO A 478 14.44 -11.33 -18.45
N PRO A 479 14.03 -12.15 -17.46
CA PRO A 479 14.97 -12.67 -16.47
C PRO A 479 16.15 -13.31 -17.18
N ALA A 480 17.35 -13.06 -16.68
CA ALA A 480 18.55 -13.72 -17.18
C ALA A 480 18.28 -15.23 -17.21
N PRO A 481 18.56 -15.92 -18.33
CA PRO A 481 18.37 -17.36 -18.39
C PRO A 481 19.17 -18.02 -17.26
N PRO A 482 18.64 -19.08 -16.63
CA PRO A 482 19.35 -19.77 -15.57
C PRO A 482 20.73 -20.15 -16.06
N ALA A 483 21.75 -19.89 -15.22
CA ALA A 483 23.12 -20.27 -15.52
C ALA A 483 23.15 -21.75 -15.93
N PRO A 484 23.83 -22.10 -17.04
CA PRO A 484 23.90 -23.48 -17.48
C PRO A 484 24.47 -24.34 -16.34
N PRO A 485 23.92 -25.55 -16.12
CA PRO A 485 24.39 -26.43 -15.05
C PRO A 485 25.89 -26.62 -15.19
N ALA A 486 26.60 -26.45 -14.07
CA ALA A 486 28.03 -26.68 -14.00
C ALA A 486 28.34 -28.07 -14.61
N PRO A 487 29.34 -28.17 -15.50
CA PRO A 487 29.68 -29.45 -16.10
C PRO A 487 29.98 -30.45 -14.99
N PRO A 488 29.51 -31.71 -15.12
CA PRO A 488 29.77 -32.72 -14.10
C PRO A 488 31.27 -32.82 -13.86
N ALA A 489 31.66 -32.77 -12.59
CA ALA A 489 33.03 -32.96 -12.17
C ALA A 489 33.54 -34.24 -12.83
N SER A 490 34.55 -34.08 -13.68
CA SER A 490 35.23 -35.21 -14.33
C SER A 490 35.75 -36.13 -13.24
N GLU A 491 35.12 -37.29 -13.08
CA GLU A 491 35.66 -38.39 -12.29
C GLU A 491 37.06 -38.69 -12.84
N SER A 492 38.07 -38.30 -12.06
CA SER A 492 39.43 -38.75 -12.24
C SER A 492 39.45 -40.25 -11.99
N SER A 493 39.28 -41.01 -13.07
CA SER A 493 39.52 -42.45 -13.10
C SER A 493 41.01 -42.70 -12.80
N SER A 494 41.28 -43.07 -11.56
CA SER A 494 42.50 -43.78 -11.17
C SER A 494 42.44 -45.18 -11.77
N LEU A 495 42.99 -45.33 -12.98
CA LEU A 495 43.35 -46.63 -13.53
C LEU A 495 44.79 -46.94 -13.12
N ASN A 496 44.92 -48.01 -12.33
CA ASN A 496 46.14 -48.75 -12.10
C ASN A 496 46.77 -49.18 -13.44
N GLU A 497 48.05 -48.86 -13.62
CA GLU A 497 49.15 -49.80 -13.91
C GLU A 497 50.51 -49.17 -13.59
#